data_AF-A0A9J7AX17-F1
#
_entry.id   AF-A0A9J7AX17-F1
#
_cell.length_a   1.000
_cell.length_b   1.000
_cell.length_c   1.000
_cell.angle_alpha   90.00
_cell.angle_beta   90.00
_cell.angle_gamma   90.00
#
_symmetry.space_group_name_H-M   'P 1'
#
loop_
_entity.id
_entity.type
_entity.pdbx_description
1 polymer ?
#
loop_
_entity_poly.entity_id
_entity_poly.type
_entity_poly.pdbx_seq_one_letter_code
_entity_poly.pdbx_strand_id
1 'polypeptide(L)'
;MASFETTDRRALGILSDTVAEKLGPSDKVTREIRRAYTSGKQIDRFMARAAFDALPGWQRGDIGMAAEHLAHAIIREALQGQPFETERDWRDMDAPRRQVRPARKPDVGSDMQAPPRFLTRAPR
;
A
#
# COMPACT_ATOMS: atom_id res chain seq x y z
N MET A 1 -0.04 -16.98 -5.90
CA MET A 1 -1.13 -16.87 -6.89
C MET A 1 -2.43 -16.37 -6.27
N ALA A 2 -2.91 -16.92 -5.14
CA ALA A 2 -4.16 -16.50 -4.49
C ALA A 2 -4.25 -15.01 -4.08
N SER A 3 -3.13 -14.37 -3.71
CA SER A 3 -3.09 -12.94 -3.33
C SER A 3 -3.32 -11.97 -4.50
N PHE A 4 -2.92 -12.37 -5.71
CA PHE A 4 -3.14 -11.58 -6.91
C PHE A 4 -4.61 -11.61 -7.31
N GLU A 5 -5.28 -12.75 -7.11
CA GLU A 5 -6.69 -12.91 -7.43
C GLU A 5 -7.60 -12.10 -6.48
N THR A 6 -7.25 -12.01 -5.19
CA THR A 6 -7.96 -11.15 -4.25
C THR A 6 -7.76 -9.67 -4.55
N THR A 7 -6.53 -9.27 -4.94
CA THR A 7 -6.22 -7.89 -5.33
C THR A 7 -6.94 -7.49 -6.62
N ASP A 8 -6.89 -8.35 -7.65
CA ASP A 8 -7.56 -8.13 -8.93
C ASP A 8 -9.08 -8.03 -8.76
N ARG A 9 -9.67 -8.90 -7.92
CA ARG A 9 -11.10 -8.83 -7.61
C ARG A 9 -11.47 -7.52 -6.91
N ARG A 10 -10.63 -7.03 -5.99
CA ARG A 10 -10.86 -5.74 -5.32
C ARG A 10 -10.75 -4.57 -6.30
N ALA A 11 -9.77 -4.60 -7.19
CA ALA A 11 -9.61 -3.61 -8.24
C ALA A 11 -10.82 -3.59 -9.20
N LEU A 12 -11.34 -4.76 -9.60
CA LEU A 12 -12.56 -4.88 -10.39
C LEU A 12 -13.80 -4.34 -9.67
N GLY A 13 -13.89 -4.50 -8.35
CA GLY A 13 -14.97 -3.91 -7.55
C GLY A 13 -14.93 -2.37 -7.60
N ILE A 14 -13.77 -1.79 -7.30
CA ILE A 14 -13.53 -0.34 -7.37
C ILE A 14 -13.85 0.21 -8.76
N LEU A 15 -13.39 -0.48 -9.81
CA LEU A 15 -13.64 -0.10 -11.19
C LEU A 15 -15.13 -0.19 -11.54
N SER A 16 -15.82 -1.23 -11.07
CA SER A 16 -17.27 -1.41 -11.29
C SER A 16 -18.05 -0.24 -10.70
N ASP A 17 -17.74 0.17 -9.48
CA ASP A 17 -18.43 1.27 -8.80
C ASP A 17 -18.17 2.60 -9.52
N THR A 18 -16.91 2.86 -9.86
CA THR A 18 -16.51 4.08 -10.57
C THR A 18 -17.16 4.19 -11.95
N VAL A 19 -17.18 3.10 -12.72
CA VAL A 19 -17.77 3.09 -14.06
C VAL A 19 -19.29 3.23 -13.99
N ALA A 20 -19.94 2.63 -12.99
CA ALA A 20 -21.37 2.81 -12.75
C ALA A 20 -21.73 4.26 -12.42
N GLU A 21 -20.89 4.95 -11.66
CA GLU A 21 -21.06 6.37 -11.35
C GLU A 21 -20.88 7.25 -12.60
N LYS A 22 -19.83 7.00 -13.40
CA LYS A 22 -19.46 7.83 -14.55
C LYS A 22 -20.32 7.61 -15.79
N LEU A 23 -20.66 6.35 -16.09
CA LEU A 23 -21.37 5.96 -17.32
C LEU A 23 -22.83 5.60 -17.05
N GLY A 24 -23.18 5.37 -15.78
CA GLY A 24 -24.49 4.91 -15.37
C GLY A 24 -24.56 3.38 -15.19
N PRO A 25 -25.51 2.90 -14.37
CA PRO A 25 -25.63 1.47 -14.03
C PRO A 25 -26.11 0.60 -15.18
N SER A 26 -26.74 1.20 -16.20
CA SER A 26 -27.25 0.49 -17.37
C SER A 26 -26.30 0.47 -18.56
N ASP A 27 -25.16 1.17 -18.48
CA ASP A 27 -24.17 1.19 -19.55
C ASP A 27 -23.57 -0.20 -19.79
N LYS A 28 -23.23 -0.49 -21.04
CA LYS A 28 -22.69 -1.80 -21.45
C LYS A 28 -21.36 -2.09 -20.75
N VAL A 29 -20.47 -1.11 -20.65
CA VAL A 29 -19.16 -1.27 -20.02
C VAL A 29 -19.34 -1.53 -18.53
N THR A 30 -20.23 -0.80 -17.87
CA THR A 30 -20.60 -1.05 -16.46
C THR A 30 -21.05 -2.50 -16.24
N ARG A 31 -21.92 -3.01 -17.12
CA ARG A 31 -22.45 -4.39 -17.01
C ARG A 31 -21.36 -5.44 -17.19
N GLU A 32 -20.46 -5.27 -18.17
CA GLU A 32 -19.38 -6.24 -18.39
C GLU A 32 -18.36 -6.24 -17.24
N ILE A 33 -18.00 -5.08 -16.72
CA ILE A 33 -17.09 -4.97 -15.57
C ILE A 33 -17.72 -5.58 -14.32
N ARG A 34 -18.99 -5.28 -14.05
CA ARG A 34 -19.74 -5.88 -12.92
C ARG A 34 -19.85 -7.39 -13.06
N ARG A 35 -20.06 -7.89 -14.29
CA ARG A 35 -20.10 -9.32 -14.60
C ARG A 35 -18.75 -9.98 -14.30
N ALA A 36 -17.64 -9.39 -14.73
CA ALA A 36 -16.30 -9.88 -14.43
C ALA A 36 -15.99 -9.91 -12.93
N TYR A 37 -16.39 -8.87 -12.20
CA TYR A 37 -16.26 -8.80 -10.73
C TYR A 37 -17.04 -9.91 -10.02
N THR A 38 -18.27 -10.18 -10.48
CA THR A 38 -19.17 -11.15 -9.85
C THR A 38 -18.77 -12.59 -10.17
N SER A 39 -18.44 -12.88 -11.43
CA SER A 39 -18.19 -14.25 -11.88
C SER A 39 -16.76 -14.73 -11.60
N GLY A 40 -15.78 -13.83 -11.58
CA GLY A 40 -14.36 -14.16 -11.46
C GLY A 40 -13.78 -14.92 -12.67
N LYS A 41 -14.58 -15.23 -13.71
CA LYS A 41 -14.15 -16.05 -14.84
C LYS A 41 -13.23 -15.27 -15.77
N GLN A 42 -12.19 -15.93 -16.28
CA GLN A 42 -11.21 -15.30 -17.18
C GLN A 42 -11.86 -14.73 -18.46
N ILE A 43 -12.85 -15.43 -19.02
CA ILE A 43 -13.58 -14.94 -20.20
C ILE A 43 -14.33 -13.63 -19.92
N ASP A 44 -14.94 -13.50 -18.75
CA ASP A 44 -15.67 -12.29 -18.39
C ASP A 44 -14.70 -11.13 -18.13
N ARG A 45 -13.51 -11.39 -17.56
CA ARG A 45 -12.44 -10.38 -17.45
C ARG A 45 -11.95 -9.89 -18.82
N PHE A 46 -11.81 -10.80 -19.77
CA PHE A 46 -11.45 -10.44 -21.15
C PHE A 46 -12.51 -9.55 -21.79
N MET A 47 -13.79 -9.90 -21.65
CA MET A 47 -14.90 -9.11 -22.18
C MET A 47 -14.99 -7.72 -21.52
N ALA A 48 -14.82 -7.65 -20.20
CA ALA A 48 -14.78 -6.38 -19.47
C ALA A 48 -13.64 -5.48 -19.96
N ARG A 49 -12.44 -6.04 -20.17
CA ARG A 49 -11.30 -5.29 -20.71
C ARG A 49 -11.59 -4.79 -22.12
N ALA A 50 -12.09 -5.63 -23.00
CA ALA A 50 -12.43 -5.23 -24.37
C ALA A 50 -13.51 -4.13 -24.40
N ALA A 51 -14.52 -4.23 -23.53
CA ALA A 51 -15.55 -3.21 -23.40
C ALA A 51 -14.98 -1.88 -22.89
N PHE A 52 -14.09 -1.92 -21.90
CA PHE A 52 -13.43 -0.73 -21.37
C PHE A 52 -12.50 -0.10 -22.42
N ASP A 53 -11.68 -0.90 -23.12
CA ASP A 53 -10.76 -0.43 -24.15
C ASP A 53 -11.46 0.18 -25.37
N ALA A 54 -12.73 -0.15 -25.59
CA ALA A 54 -13.57 0.47 -26.62
C ALA A 54 -14.00 1.92 -26.28
N LEU A 55 -13.83 2.36 -25.03
CA LEU A 55 -14.12 3.75 -24.65
C LEU A 55 -13.08 4.73 -25.25
N PRO A 56 -13.51 5.96 -25.59
CA PRO A 56 -12.60 7.03 -25.93
C PRO A 56 -11.48 7.20 -24.89
N GLY A 57 -10.26 7.50 -25.35
CA GLY A 57 -9.09 7.60 -24.48
C GLY A 57 -9.27 8.62 -23.33
N TRP A 58 -9.90 9.76 -23.61
CA TRP A 58 -10.20 10.79 -22.59
C TRP A 58 -11.13 10.25 -21.50
N GLN A 59 -12.11 9.41 -21.87
CA GLN A 59 -13.10 8.86 -20.96
C GLN A 59 -12.50 7.75 -20.09
N ARG A 60 -11.63 6.92 -20.67
CA ARG A 60 -10.81 5.97 -19.89
C ARG A 60 -9.91 6.69 -18.88
N GLY A 61 -9.31 7.81 -19.29
CA GLY A 61 -8.49 8.65 -18.41
C GLY A 61 -9.27 9.19 -17.22
N ASP A 62 -10.44 9.79 -17.45
CA ASP A 62 -11.31 10.32 -16.38
C ASP A 62 -11.78 9.23 -15.41
N ILE A 63 -12.20 8.08 -15.92
CA ILE A 63 -12.58 6.93 -15.09
C ILE A 63 -11.37 6.41 -14.30
N GLY A 64 -10.19 6.31 -14.92
CA GLY A 64 -8.97 5.86 -14.27
C GLY A 64 -8.60 6.72 -13.07
N MET A 65 -8.60 8.05 -13.23
CA MET A 65 -8.34 8.99 -12.13
C MET A 65 -9.37 8.88 -11.02
N ALA A 66 -10.66 8.76 -11.37
CA ALA A 66 -11.72 8.58 -10.37
C ALA A 66 -11.58 7.26 -9.59
N ALA A 67 -11.22 6.17 -10.28
CA ALA A 67 -11.01 4.86 -9.66
C ALA A 67 -9.78 4.88 -8.73
N GLU A 68 -8.71 5.58 -9.11
CA GLU A 68 -7.53 5.79 -8.28
C GLU A 68 -7.87 6.58 -7.01
N HIS A 69 -8.61 7.69 -7.13
CA HIS A 69 -9.08 8.45 -5.97
C HIS A 69 -9.94 7.60 -5.02
N LEU A 70 -10.86 6.80 -5.57
CA LEU A 70 -11.71 5.90 -4.79
C LEU A 70 -10.90 4.80 -4.10
N ALA A 71 -9.90 4.23 -4.78
CA ALA A 71 -8.98 3.27 -4.18
C ALA A 71 -8.20 3.88 -3.00
N HIS A 72 -7.68 5.09 -3.16
CA HIS A 72 -6.99 5.81 -2.09
C HIS A 72 -7.90 6.12 -0.90
N ALA A 73 -9.15 6.53 -1.14
CA ALA A 73 -10.13 6.77 -0.09
C ALA A 73 -10.39 5.50 0.73
N ILE A 74 -10.66 4.36 0.06
CA ILE A 74 -10.88 3.07 0.72
C ILE A 74 -9.65 2.64 1.54
N ILE A 75 -8.44 2.80 1.01
CA ILE A 75 -7.21 2.45 1.72
C ILE A 75 -7.05 3.33 2.97
N ARG A 76 -7.32 4.63 2.85
CA ARG A 76 -7.23 5.58 3.96
C ARG A 76 -8.23 5.27 5.06
N GLU A 77 -9.48 4.97 4.72
CA GLU A 77 -10.52 4.57 5.68
C GLU A 77 -10.16 3.26 6.39
N ALA A 78 -9.64 2.27 5.66
CA ALA A 78 -9.18 1.01 6.24
C ALA A 78 -8.02 1.18 7.23
N LEU A 79 -7.17 2.20 7.02
CA LEU A 79 -6.08 2.55 7.92
C LEU A 79 -6.56 3.35 9.15
N GLN A 80 -7.58 4.20 8.99
CA GLN A 80 -8.15 4.99 10.09
C GLN A 80 -9.00 4.17 11.07
N GLY A 81 -9.57 3.04 10.62
CA GLY A 81 -10.33 2.12 11.47
C GLY A 81 -9.48 1.12 12.25
N GLN A 82 -8.18 1.04 11.97
CA GLN A 82 -7.22 0.34 12.83
C GLN A 82 -6.75 1.36 13.88
N PRO A 83 -6.85 1.09 15.19
CA PRO A 83 -6.07 1.86 16.14
C PRO A 83 -4.63 1.67 15.68
N PHE A 84 -3.99 2.76 15.25
CA PHE A 84 -2.56 2.75 15.17
C PHE A 84 -2.08 2.46 16.60
N GLU A 85 -1.69 1.21 16.89
CA GLU A 85 -0.76 0.92 17.99
C GLU A 85 0.59 1.53 17.61
N THR A 86 0.62 2.85 17.54
CA THR A 86 1.81 3.66 17.41
C THR A 86 1.74 4.79 18.42
N GLU A 87 1.38 4.47 19.67
CA GLU A 87 2.22 4.97 20.75
C GLU A 87 3.47 4.09 20.79
N ARG A 88 4.29 4.21 19.74
CA ARG A 88 5.72 3.94 19.92
C ARG A 88 6.19 5.14 20.72
N ASP A 89 6.13 5.02 22.04
CA ASP A 89 6.50 6.10 22.94
C ASP A 89 7.95 6.49 22.62
N TRP A 90 8.13 7.66 22.03
CA TRP A 90 9.45 8.19 21.71
C TRP A 90 10.28 8.37 22.99
N ARG A 91 9.65 8.35 24.17
CA ARG A 91 10.33 8.40 25.47
C ARG A 91 10.98 7.08 25.87
N ASP A 92 10.57 5.95 25.30
CA ASP A 92 11.24 4.66 25.51
C ASP A 92 12.56 4.54 24.72
N MET A 93 12.83 5.47 23.80
CA MET A 93 14.11 5.56 23.09
C MET A 93 15.22 6.22 23.93
N ASP A 94 14.87 6.97 24.99
CA ASP A 94 15.81 7.77 25.78
C ASP A 94 16.22 7.12 27.11
N ALA A 95 15.75 5.91 27.43
CA ALA A 95 16.21 5.21 28.62
C ALA A 95 17.56 4.51 28.36
N PRO A 96 18.68 4.95 28.97
CA PRO A 96 19.86 4.11 29.02
C PRO A 96 19.46 2.90 29.87
N ARG A 97 19.49 1.69 29.31
CA ARG A 97 19.34 0.44 30.07
C ARG A 97 20.43 0.35 31.14
N ARG A 98 20.16 0.94 32.31
CA ARG A 98 21.05 0.91 33.47
C ARG A 98 20.70 -0.29 34.34
N GLN A 99 21.29 -1.41 33.93
CA GLN A 99 21.92 -2.47 34.76
C GLN A 99 21.09 -3.24 35.79
N VAL A 100 21.22 -4.58 35.71
CA VAL A 100 21.90 -5.33 36.78
C VAL A 100 22.78 -6.41 36.13
N ARG A 101 24.10 -6.23 36.15
CA ARG A 101 25.07 -7.33 35.99
C ARG A 101 25.85 -7.42 37.30
N PRO A 102 25.99 -8.60 37.93
CA PRO A 102 26.78 -8.71 39.14
C PRO A 102 28.28 -8.53 38.80
N ALA A 103 28.95 -7.87 39.73
CA ALA A 103 30.30 -7.35 39.60
C ALA A 103 31.34 -8.40 39.19
N ARG A 104 32.20 -8.03 38.24
CA ARG A 104 33.55 -8.58 38.12
C ARG A 104 34.53 -7.42 37.90
N LYS A 105 35.54 -7.40 38.78
CA LYS A 105 36.63 -6.41 38.89
C LYS A 105 37.51 -6.37 37.62
N PRO A 106 38.27 -5.28 37.43
CA PRO A 106 38.86 -4.91 36.15
C PRO A 106 40.20 -5.61 35.93
N ASP A 107 40.52 -5.87 34.66
CA ASP A 107 41.91 -6.05 34.25
C ASP A 107 42.20 -5.18 33.02
N VAL A 108 43.42 -4.68 33.01
CA VAL A 108 43.93 -3.56 32.23
C VAL A 108 44.29 -4.02 30.82
N GLY A 109 43.78 -3.34 29.80
CA GLY A 109 44.18 -3.54 28.42
C GLY A 109 43.69 -2.40 27.54
N SER A 110 44.59 -1.45 27.26
CA SER A 110 44.39 -0.40 26.26
C SER A 110 44.05 -1.00 24.91
N ASP A 111 42.81 -0.80 24.46
CA ASP A 111 42.49 -0.76 23.04
C ASP A 111 41.69 0.52 22.81
N MET A 112 42.38 1.56 22.33
CA MET A 112 41.75 2.74 21.76
C MET A 112 40.90 2.27 20.59
N GLN A 113 39.60 2.13 20.84
CA GLN A 113 38.62 1.82 19.81
C GLN A 113 38.63 2.95 18.79
N ALA A 114 39.26 2.70 17.65
CA ALA A 114 39.37 3.65 16.56
C ALA A 114 37.96 4.13 16.16
N PRO A 115 37.74 5.44 15.98
CA PRO A 115 36.44 5.96 15.63
C PRO A 115 36.02 5.46 14.24
N PRO A 116 34.72 5.26 14.00
CA PRO A 116 34.23 4.73 12.75
C PRO A 116 34.52 5.66 11.56
N ARG A 117 34.88 5.05 10.42
CA ARG A 117 35.49 5.66 9.22
C ARG A 117 34.71 6.79 8.51
N PHE A 118 33.51 7.12 8.94
CA PHE A 118 32.71 8.19 8.34
C PHE A 118 33.00 9.60 8.88
N LEU A 119 33.82 9.73 9.94
CA LEU A 119 34.20 11.03 10.51
C LEU A 119 35.52 11.62 9.99
N THR A 120 36.32 10.87 9.21
CA THR A 120 37.52 11.40 8.54
C THR A 120 37.14 12.10 7.24
N ARG A 121 36.56 13.29 7.36
CA ARG A 121 36.52 14.27 6.26
C ARG A 121 37.79 15.11 6.36
N ALA A 122 38.77 14.82 5.51
CA ALA A 122 39.97 15.63 5.38
C ALA A 122 39.59 17.08 4.95
N PRO A 123 40.17 18.12 5.57
CA PRO A 123 40.23 19.42 4.95
C PRO A 123 41.46 19.51 4.05
N ARG A 124 41.19 19.77 2.76
CA ARG A 124 42.03 20.33 1.67
C ARG A 124 43.52 19.98 1.62
#